data_AF-A0A554KIS4-F1
#
_entry.id   AF-A0A554KIS4-F1
#
_cell.length_a   1.000
_cell.length_b   1.000
_cell.length_c   1.000
_cell.angle_alpha   90.00
_cell.angle_beta   90.00
_cell.angle_gamma   90.00
#
_symmetry.space_group_name_H-M   'P 1'
#
loop_
_entity.id
_entity.type
_entity.pdbx_description
1 polymer ?
#
loop_
_entity_poly.entity_id
_entity_poly.type
_entity_poly.pdbx_seq_one_letter_code
_entity_poly.pdbx_strand_id
1 'polypeptide(L)'
;MSDSARSSAGILGMWGSLLLLLGFCGLQYVSTVVPEGQRAERLTSCTADGTPFASLEFSQWASTFHGTVDSVVAAHLKRRKSLQIPVRCAASGVRHTELPTDELEKLARALPPWKGRSNVSLFSGPSQAPDLSEDDIGPVLLEFLRTYECSMTEYQLEKQLQQSGESTAVFVLRANSERRTMREELQVARAAVGQTLVMLGGIGRLNPLLREFLCLERASIDLRNGLGLVAEASACLPRAWDARGTVRDLPSASQQ
;
A
#
# COMPACT_ATOMS: atom_id res chain seq x y z
N MET A 1 -33.65 -58.25 -10.76
CA MET A 1 -33.55 -57.13 -11.72
C MET A 1 -33.01 -55.94 -10.97
N SER A 2 -31.83 -55.39 -11.18
CA SER A 2 -30.56 -55.87 -11.73
C SER A 2 -29.57 -54.84 -11.22
N ASP A 3 -28.44 -55.32 -10.73
CA ASP A 3 -27.30 -54.54 -10.26
C ASP A 3 -26.81 -53.52 -11.31
N SER A 4 -26.36 -52.35 -10.85
CA SER A 4 -25.48 -51.50 -11.63
C SER A 4 -24.42 -50.87 -10.73
N ALA A 5 -23.34 -51.64 -10.55
CA ALA A 5 -22.06 -51.18 -10.07
C ALA A 5 -21.20 -50.73 -11.27
N ARG A 6 -20.79 -49.46 -11.28
CA ARG A 6 -19.66 -48.93 -12.09
C ARG A 6 -18.69 -48.30 -11.09
N SER A 7 -17.60 -48.98 -10.74
CA SER A 7 -16.32 -49.01 -11.45
C SER A 7 -15.80 -47.61 -11.77
N SER A 8 -15.05 -47.06 -10.82
CA SER A 8 -14.20 -45.87 -10.97
C SER A 8 -12.84 -46.21 -10.35
N ALA A 9 -12.06 -46.97 -11.11
CA ALA A 9 -10.65 -47.20 -10.86
C ALA A 9 -9.83 -46.44 -11.92
N GLY A 10 -8.87 -45.64 -11.46
CA GLY A 10 -7.71 -45.27 -12.26
C GLY A 10 -7.55 -43.80 -12.63
N ILE A 11 -7.23 -42.93 -11.67
CA ILE A 11 -6.39 -41.73 -11.89
C ILE A 11 -5.57 -41.48 -10.62
N LEU A 12 -4.54 -42.30 -10.37
CA LEU A 12 -3.65 -42.16 -9.19
C LEU A 12 -2.16 -42.14 -9.55
N GLY A 13 -1.81 -41.85 -10.80
CA GLY A 13 -0.42 -41.96 -11.26
C GLY A 13 0.05 -40.77 -12.09
N MET A 14 0.11 -39.56 -11.53
CA MET A 14 0.93 -38.49 -12.15
C MET A 14 1.29 -37.29 -11.25
N TRP A 15 1.09 -37.36 -9.93
CA TRP A 15 1.43 -36.27 -9.00
C TRP A 15 2.67 -36.54 -8.14
N GLY A 16 3.37 -37.66 -8.35
CA GLY A 16 4.54 -38.06 -7.55
C GLY A 16 5.86 -37.36 -7.91
N SER A 17 5.99 -36.79 -9.12
CA SER A 17 7.29 -36.31 -9.62
C SER A 17 7.45 -34.79 -9.63
N LEU A 18 6.42 -34.00 -9.27
CA LEU A 18 6.55 -32.54 -9.20
C LEU A 18 7.01 -32.04 -7.82
N LEU A 19 6.97 -32.89 -6.78
CA LEU A 19 7.38 -32.53 -5.41
C LEU A 19 8.90 -32.60 -5.17
N LEU A 20 9.68 -33.18 -6.09
CA LEU A 20 11.14 -33.29 -5.95
C LEU A 20 11.93 -32.13 -6.56
N LEU A 21 11.30 -31.23 -7.33
CA LEU A 21 11.98 -30.04 -7.89
C LEU A 21 11.77 -28.75 -7.07
N LEU A 22 10.90 -28.77 -6.05
CA LEU A 22 10.72 -27.63 -5.13
C LEU A 22 11.58 -27.73 -3.85
N GLY A 23 12.43 -28.77 -3.72
CA GLY A 23 13.23 -29.04 -2.53
C GLY A 23 14.60 -28.34 -2.46
N PHE A 24 15.00 -27.55 -3.46
CA PHE A 24 16.37 -27.00 -3.54
C PHE A 24 16.44 -25.51 -3.95
N CYS A 25 15.42 -24.71 -3.63
CA CYS A 25 15.66 -23.27 -3.42
C CYS A 25 16.05 -23.09 -1.95
N GLY A 26 17.34 -23.34 -1.69
CA GLY A 26 17.97 -23.01 -0.43
C GLY A 26 17.71 -21.54 -0.10
N LEU A 27 16.85 -21.33 0.88
CA LEU A 27 16.90 -20.19 1.78
C LEU A 27 18.31 -20.16 2.39
N GLN A 28 19.27 -19.60 1.65
CA GLN A 28 20.37 -18.88 2.28
C GLN A 28 19.74 -17.67 2.94
N TYR A 29 19.17 -17.91 4.12
CA TYR A 29 18.89 -16.89 5.11
C TYR A 29 20.27 -16.34 5.49
N VAL A 30 20.73 -15.35 4.74
CA VAL A 30 21.88 -14.54 5.12
C VAL A 30 21.42 -13.82 6.38
N SER A 31 21.70 -14.43 7.54
CA SER A 31 21.72 -13.75 8.81
C SER A 31 22.80 -12.69 8.69
N THR A 32 22.42 -11.51 8.20
CA THR A 32 23.24 -10.31 8.34
C THR A 32 23.40 -10.10 9.84
N VAL A 33 24.55 -10.49 10.36
CA VAL A 33 25.06 -10.08 11.66
C VAL A 33 25.25 -8.57 11.55
N VAL A 34 24.19 -7.82 11.83
CA VAL A 34 24.28 -6.37 11.99
C VAL A 34 25.17 -6.14 13.20
N PRO A 35 26.25 -5.36 13.07
CA PRO A 35 27.22 -5.14 14.13
C PRO A 35 26.54 -4.64 15.41
N GLU A 36 26.84 -5.30 16.53
CA GLU A 36 26.33 -5.07 17.89
C GLU A 36 26.60 -3.66 18.45
N GLY A 37 27.30 -2.79 17.71
CA GLY A 37 27.64 -1.43 18.15
C GLY A 37 26.57 -0.36 17.93
N GLN A 38 25.48 -0.64 17.20
CA GLN A 38 24.39 0.33 16.94
C GLN A 38 22.98 -0.25 17.13
N ARG A 39 22.84 -1.54 17.48
CA ARG A 39 21.53 -2.20 17.73
C ARG A 39 20.90 -1.87 19.10
N ALA A 40 21.57 -1.03 19.88
CA ALA A 40 21.09 -0.52 21.16
C ALA A 40 20.76 0.99 21.11
N GLU A 41 20.39 1.52 19.95
CA GLU A 41 19.27 2.47 19.97
C GLU A 41 18.06 1.67 20.46
N ARG A 42 17.97 1.60 21.80
CA ARG A 42 16.87 1.03 22.57
C ARG A 42 15.61 1.33 21.80
N LEU A 43 14.83 0.30 21.48
CA LEU A 43 13.38 0.44 21.29
C LEU A 43 12.94 1.43 22.37
N THR A 44 12.69 2.67 21.96
CA THR A 44 12.46 3.78 22.87
C THR A 44 11.35 3.31 23.77
N SER A 45 11.56 3.36 25.10
CA SER A 45 10.56 2.83 26.02
C SER A 45 9.24 3.47 25.64
N CYS A 46 8.31 2.60 25.27
CA CYS A 46 6.93 2.90 24.99
C CYS A 46 6.43 3.85 26.09
N THR A 47 6.24 5.12 25.75
CA THR A 47 5.81 6.17 26.68
C THR A 47 4.64 6.92 26.05
N ALA A 48 3.60 7.13 26.85
CA ALA A 48 2.48 7.97 26.51
C ALA A 48 2.90 9.45 26.46
N ASP A 49 3.99 9.83 27.11
CA ASP A 49 4.44 11.22 27.18
C ASP A 49 4.75 11.79 25.79
N GLY A 50 4.15 12.94 25.53
CA GLY A 50 4.31 13.63 24.26
C GLY A 50 3.58 12.98 23.08
N THR A 51 2.70 12.01 23.33
CA THR A 51 1.75 11.47 22.36
C THR A 51 0.43 12.23 22.42
N PRO A 52 -0.46 12.11 21.41
CA PRO A 52 -1.80 12.69 21.44
C PRO A 52 -2.67 12.24 22.62
N PHE A 53 -2.33 11.09 23.24
CA PHE A 53 -3.13 10.49 24.30
C PHE A 53 -2.76 10.98 25.70
N ALA A 54 -1.58 11.59 25.88
CA ALA A 54 -1.08 12.05 27.19
C ALA A 54 -2.03 13.03 27.90
N SER A 55 -2.70 13.90 27.13
CA SER A 55 -3.57 14.95 27.65
C SER A 55 -5.06 14.56 27.67
N LEU A 56 -5.40 13.35 27.21
CA LEU A 56 -6.79 12.93 27.04
C LEU A 56 -7.21 11.98 28.16
N GLU A 57 -8.48 12.07 28.55
CA GLU A 57 -9.08 11.06 29.42
C GLU A 57 -9.21 9.73 28.69
N PHE A 58 -9.05 8.61 29.42
CA PHE A 58 -9.15 7.26 28.87
C PHE A 58 -10.46 7.01 28.10
N SER A 59 -11.56 7.64 28.52
CA SER A 59 -12.87 7.58 27.85
C SER A 59 -12.86 8.14 26.42
N GLN A 60 -11.92 9.04 26.10
CA GLN A 60 -11.79 9.72 24.81
C GLN A 60 -10.76 9.05 23.89
N TRP A 61 -9.99 8.09 24.39
CA TRP A 61 -8.89 7.50 23.63
C TRP A 61 -9.37 6.75 22.39
N ALA A 62 -10.38 5.89 22.54
CA ALA A 62 -10.93 5.12 21.43
C ALA A 62 -11.53 6.02 20.35
N SER A 63 -12.37 6.99 20.73
CA SER A 63 -13.00 7.90 19.78
C SER A 63 -11.97 8.78 19.06
N THR A 64 -10.93 9.24 19.77
CA THR A 64 -9.84 10.02 19.17
C THR A 64 -9.01 9.17 18.22
N PHE A 65 -8.68 7.95 18.59
CA PHE A 65 -7.92 7.02 17.74
C PHE A 65 -8.67 6.73 16.44
N HIS A 66 -9.90 6.21 16.52
CA HIS A 66 -10.69 5.86 15.35
C HIS A 66 -11.03 7.07 14.50
N GLY A 67 -11.40 8.19 15.12
CA GLY A 67 -11.70 9.44 14.39
C GLY A 67 -10.49 10.01 13.66
N THR A 68 -9.29 9.89 14.22
CA THR A 68 -8.06 10.35 13.56
C THR A 68 -7.69 9.44 12.39
N VAL A 69 -7.76 8.12 12.58
CA VAL A 69 -7.52 7.15 11.49
C VAL A 69 -8.52 7.37 10.35
N ASP A 70 -9.81 7.48 10.67
CA ASP A 70 -10.86 7.72 9.68
C ASP A 70 -10.62 9.03 8.91
N SER A 71 -10.29 10.12 9.61
CA SER A 71 -9.98 11.42 8.98
C SER A 71 -8.82 11.31 7.97
N VAL A 72 -7.72 10.66 8.35
CA VAL A 72 -6.54 10.48 7.48
C VAL A 72 -6.88 9.61 6.26
N VAL A 73 -7.59 8.50 6.47
CA VAL A 73 -8.00 7.59 5.39
C VAL A 73 -9.00 8.28 4.46
N ALA A 74 -9.98 9.01 4.99
CA ALA A 74 -10.95 9.76 4.22
C ALA A 74 -10.28 10.85 3.38
N ALA A 75 -9.30 11.57 3.94
CA ALA A 75 -8.50 12.56 3.22
C ALA A 75 -7.72 11.92 2.06
N HIS A 76 -7.05 10.79 2.30
CA HIS A 76 -6.34 10.02 1.27
C HIS A 76 -7.29 9.62 0.12
N LEU A 77 -8.43 9.02 0.46
CA LEU A 77 -9.42 8.56 -0.52
C LEU A 77 -10.07 9.73 -1.27
N LYS A 78 -10.35 10.85 -0.60
CA LYS A 78 -10.91 12.06 -1.21
C LYS A 78 -9.92 12.66 -2.20
N ARG A 79 -8.64 12.76 -1.83
CA ARG A 79 -7.56 13.22 -2.71
C ARG A 79 -7.50 12.35 -3.95
N ARG A 80 -7.46 11.02 -3.79
CA ARG A 80 -7.48 10.06 -4.92
C ARG A 80 -8.68 10.24 -5.85
N LYS A 81 -9.89 10.43 -5.29
CA LYS A 81 -11.10 10.69 -6.07
C LYS A 81 -11.05 12.03 -6.82
N SER A 82 -10.51 13.07 -6.19
CA SER A 82 -10.36 14.40 -6.81
C SER A 82 -9.27 14.44 -7.87
N LEU A 83 -8.24 13.60 -7.73
CA LEU A 83 -7.14 13.47 -8.68
C LEU A 83 -7.51 12.58 -9.88
N GLN A 84 -8.75 12.63 -10.36
CA GLN A 84 -9.09 12.27 -11.74
C GLN A 84 -8.45 13.29 -12.72
N ILE A 85 -7.18 13.62 -12.51
CA ILE A 85 -6.34 14.39 -13.39
C ILE A 85 -6.25 13.59 -14.69
N PRO A 86 -6.37 14.23 -15.86
CA PRO A 86 -6.12 13.57 -17.13
C PRO A 86 -4.76 12.86 -17.08
N VAL A 87 -4.78 11.54 -17.24
CA VAL A 87 -3.58 10.71 -17.20
C VAL A 87 -2.61 11.21 -18.26
N ARG A 88 -1.49 11.79 -17.82
CA ARG A 88 -0.43 12.22 -18.72
C ARG A 88 0.40 11.01 -19.10
N CYS A 89 0.19 10.51 -20.30
CA CYS A 89 0.91 9.36 -20.86
C CYS A 89 2.30 9.74 -21.40
N ALA A 90 3.05 10.54 -20.65
CA ALA A 90 4.41 10.94 -21.01
C ALA A 90 5.42 9.94 -20.44
N ALA A 91 6.34 9.46 -21.28
CA ALA A 91 7.35 8.45 -20.92
C ALA A 91 8.38 8.94 -19.88
N SER A 92 8.52 10.24 -19.68
CA SER A 92 9.53 10.85 -18.81
C SER A 92 8.89 11.50 -17.58
N GLY A 93 8.63 10.73 -16.52
CA GLY A 93 8.19 11.32 -15.24
C GLY A 93 7.72 10.38 -14.13
N VAL A 94 8.05 9.08 -14.15
CA VAL A 94 7.37 8.06 -13.32
C VAL A 94 7.87 7.98 -11.86
N ARG A 95 8.16 9.12 -11.22
CA ARG A 95 8.29 9.21 -9.76
C ARG A 95 7.70 10.52 -9.28
N HIS A 96 6.39 10.67 -9.41
CA HIS A 96 5.68 11.70 -8.67
C HIS A 96 5.50 11.16 -7.25
N THR A 97 6.43 11.52 -6.37
CA THR A 97 6.19 11.43 -4.93
C THR A 97 4.95 12.27 -4.66
N GLU A 98 3.85 11.59 -4.33
CA GLU A 98 2.62 12.30 -4.03
C GLU A 98 2.83 13.06 -2.72
N LEU A 99 2.53 14.37 -2.77
CA LEU A 99 2.57 15.21 -1.57
C LEU A 99 1.64 14.60 -0.51
N PRO A 100 1.97 14.73 0.78
CA PRO A 100 1.13 14.22 1.84
C PRO A 100 -0.18 15.04 1.94
N THR A 101 -1.24 14.42 2.46
CA THR A 101 -2.45 15.11 2.90
C THR A 101 -2.19 15.91 4.18
N ASP A 102 -2.93 17.00 4.38
CA ASP A 102 -2.77 17.86 5.57
C ASP A 102 -3.05 17.07 6.85
N GLU A 103 -4.02 16.14 6.78
CA GLU A 103 -4.39 15.22 7.84
C GLU A 103 -3.27 14.22 8.15
N LEU A 104 -2.65 13.63 7.12
CA LEU A 104 -1.51 12.73 7.27
C LEU A 104 -0.30 13.46 7.88
N GLU A 105 0.00 14.65 7.38
CA GLU A 105 1.08 15.48 7.88
C GLU A 105 0.85 15.87 9.34
N LYS A 106 -0.38 16.29 9.69
CA LYS A 106 -0.76 16.63 11.05
C LYS A 106 -0.59 15.44 12.00
N LEU A 107 -1.01 14.24 11.58
CA LEU A 107 -0.83 13.03 12.37
C LEU A 107 0.66 12.70 12.53
N ALA A 108 1.42 12.68 11.43
CA ALA A 108 2.84 12.36 11.44
C ALA A 108 3.61 13.27 12.40
N ARG A 109 3.39 14.59 12.38
CA ARG A 109 4.08 15.55 13.28
C ARG A 109 3.86 15.27 14.77
N ALA A 110 2.77 14.59 15.14
CA ALA A 110 2.51 14.20 16.53
C ALA A 110 3.24 12.91 16.95
N LEU A 111 3.76 12.13 16.01
CA LEU A 111 4.38 10.83 16.25
C LEU A 111 5.91 10.93 16.41
N PRO A 112 6.53 10.13 17.30
CA PRO A 112 7.96 10.25 17.63
C PRO A 112 8.92 10.24 16.42
N PRO A 113 8.78 9.35 15.41
CA PRO A 113 9.74 9.30 14.28
C PRO A 113 9.74 10.57 13.40
N TRP A 114 8.66 11.35 13.47
CA TRP A 114 8.46 12.57 12.68
C TRP A 114 8.42 13.84 13.55
N LYS A 115 8.39 13.70 14.89
CA LYS A 115 8.38 14.80 15.86
C LYS A 115 9.76 15.48 15.90
N GLY A 116 9.79 16.81 15.82
CA GLY A 116 11.00 17.62 16.03
C GLY A 116 11.92 17.79 14.81
N ARG A 117 11.61 17.18 13.66
CA ARG A 117 12.41 17.37 12.42
C ARG A 117 12.11 18.66 11.64
N SER A 118 11.13 19.44 12.04
CA SER A 118 10.79 20.71 11.37
C SER A 118 11.70 21.89 11.75
N ASN A 119 12.60 21.75 12.73
CA ASN A 119 13.22 22.90 13.40
C ASN A 119 14.76 22.90 13.44
N VAL A 120 15.46 21.90 12.88
CA VAL A 120 16.93 21.80 13.01
C VAL A 120 17.61 21.53 11.67
N SER A 121 18.10 22.60 11.05
CA SER A 121 19.29 22.57 10.19
C SER A 121 19.96 23.95 10.11
N LEU A 122 20.47 24.45 11.25
CA LEU A 122 21.35 25.62 11.24
C LEU A 122 22.82 25.29 10.92
N PHE A 123 23.24 24.02 11.04
CA PHE A 123 24.63 23.62 10.78
C PHE A 123 24.81 22.26 10.09
N SER A 124 23.73 21.64 9.62
CA SER A 124 23.78 20.45 8.76
C SER A 124 23.32 20.89 7.37
N GLY A 125 24.19 20.76 6.35
CA GLY A 125 23.81 20.99 4.95
C GLY A 125 22.54 20.19 4.58
N PRO A 126 21.78 20.59 3.53
CA PRO A 126 20.34 20.38 3.35
C PRO A 126 19.86 18.99 3.79
N SER A 127 19.67 18.84 5.09
CA SER A 127 19.22 17.65 5.76
C SER A 127 17.70 17.74 5.72
N GLN A 128 17.19 17.25 4.59
CA GLN A 128 15.80 17.01 4.27
C GLN A 128 15.09 16.49 5.53
N ALA A 129 13.99 17.13 5.91
CA ALA A 129 12.95 16.41 6.64
C ALA A 129 12.73 15.08 5.89
N PRO A 130 12.44 13.95 6.55
CA PRO A 130 11.99 12.76 5.84
C PRO A 130 10.88 13.27 4.92
N ASP A 131 11.10 13.15 3.61
CA ASP A 131 10.15 13.60 2.60
C ASP A 131 8.90 12.76 2.83
N LEU A 132 8.02 13.22 3.73
CA LEU A 132 6.79 12.55 4.08
C LEU A 132 5.98 12.56 2.81
N SER A 133 5.83 11.40 2.23
CA SER A 133 5.07 11.19 1.03
C SER A 133 3.71 10.62 1.39
N GLU A 134 2.76 10.72 0.48
CA GLU A 134 1.46 10.04 0.64
C GLU A 134 1.64 8.52 0.72
N ASP A 135 2.73 7.97 0.18
CA ASP A 135 3.05 6.54 0.25
C ASP A 135 3.43 6.10 1.67
N ASP A 136 3.81 7.04 2.55
CA ASP A 136 4.14 6.79 3.95
C ASP A 136 2.90 6.68 4.87
N ILE A 137 1.68 6.77 4.31
CA ILE A 137 0.43 6.61 5.08
C ILE A 137 0.40 5.30 5.88
N GLY A 138 0.91 4.20 5.31
CA GLY A 138 0.92 2.90 5.97
C GLY A 138 1.80 2.89 7.23
N PRO A 139 3.10 3.21 7.11
CA PRO A 139 4.00 3.39 8.25
C PRO A 139 3.47 4.35 9.32
N VAL A 140 2.88 5.49 8.93
CA VAL A 140 2.32 6.46 9.87
C VAL A 140 1.15 5.88 10.67
N LEU A 141 0.21 5.19 10.01
CA LEU A 141 -0.91 4.54 10.69
C LEU A 141 -0.46 3.41 11.64
N LEU A 142 0.58 2.65 11.25
CA LEU A 142 1.17 1.61 12.11
C LEU A 142 1.84 2.21 13.34
N GLU A 143 2.58 3.31 13.21
CA GLU A 143 3.18 3.97 14.36
C GLU A 143 2.13 4.62 15.27
N PHE A 144 1.03 5.14 14.70
CA PHE A 144 -0.08 5.63 15.50
C PHE A 144 -0.77 4.50 16.29
N LEU A 145 -0.98 3.33 15.67
CA LEU A 145 -1.46 2.12 16.37
C LEU A 145 -0.48 1.69 17.47
N ARG A 146 0.83 1.68 17.19
CA ARG A 146 1.86 1.37 18.19
C ARG A 146 1.78 2.32 19.38
N THR A 147 1.62 3.61 19.12
CA THR A 147 1.48 4.66 20.14
C THR A 147 0.22 4.48 20.99
N TYR A 148 -0.90 4.12 20.35
CA TYR A 148 -2.16 3.82 21.02
C TYR A 148 -2.06 2.59 21.93
N GLU A 149 -1.52 1.48 21.41
CA GLU A 149 -1.27 0.27 22.21
C GLU A 149 -0.36 0.56 23.40
N CYS A 150 0.67 1.37 23.17
CA CYS A 150 1.58 1.83 24.21
C CYS A 150 0.85 2.54 25.35
N SER A 151 0.04 3.55 25.01
CA SER A 151 -0.73 4.30 26.00
C SER A 151 -1.66 3.40 26.83
N MET A 152 -2.31 2.40 26.21
CA MET A 152 -3.15 1.44 26.92
C MET A 152 -2.36 0.56 27.89
N THR A 153 -1.19 0.07 27.48
CA THR A 153 -0.35 -0.77 28.36
C THR A 153 0.19 -0.01 29.56
N GLU A 154 0.58 1.25 29.36
CA GLU A 154 1.06 2.13 30.43
C GLU A 154 -0.05 2.47 31.43
N TYR A 155 -1.23 2.83 30.94
CA TYR A 155 -2.41 3.06 31.78
C TYR A 155 -2.77 1.82 32.62
N GLN A 156 -2.71 0.63 32.01
CA GLN A 156 -2.95 -0.61 32.73
C GLN A 156 -1.92 -0.86 33.83
N LEU A 157 -0.64 -0.56 33.59
CA LEU A 157 0.43 -0.70 34.56
C LEU A 157 0.29 0.30 35.71
N GLU A 158 -0.03 1.56 35.40
CA GLU A 158 -0.27 2.60 36.41
C GLU A 158 -1.42 2.19 37.35
N LYS A 159 -2.53 1.71 36.76
CA LYS A 159 -3.65 1.17 37.54
C LYS A 159 -3.23 -0.02 38.39
N GLN A 160 -2.40 -0.93 37.88
CA GLN A 160 -1.87 -2.07 38.64
C GLN A 160 -1.08 -1.63 39.88
N LEU A 161 -0.21 -0.63 39.73
CA LEU A 161 0.60 -0.10 40.82
C LEU A 161 -0.29 0.55 41.90
N GLN A 162 -1.32 1.29 41.49
CA GLN A 162 -2.31 1.87 42.41
C GLN A 162 -3.06 0.78 43.23
N GLN A 163 -3.31 -0.41 42.68
CA GLN A 163 -4.03 -1.48 43.42
C GLN A 163 -3.20 -2.17 44.48
N SER A 164 -1.87 -2.11 44.37
CA SER A 164 -1.00 -2.74 45.36
C SER A 164 -1.16 -2.10 46.77
N GLY A 165 -1.70 -0.88 46.85
CA GLY A 165 -1.93 -0.16 48.11
C GLY A 165 -3.32 -0.35 48.75
N GLU A 166 -4.36 -0.75 48.00
CA GLU A 166 -5.75 -0.69 48.47
C GLU A 166 -6.55 -1.94 48.04
N SER A 167 -6.59 -2.93 48.93
CA SER A 167 -7.17 -4.25 48.64
C SER A 167 -8.65 -4.30 48.99
N THR A 168 -9.50 -3.69 48.15
CA THR A 168 -10.97 -3.86 48.23
C THR A 168 -11.48 -4.70 47.05
N ALA A 169 -12.38 -5.65 47.33
CA ALA A 169 -12.95 -6.54 46.31
C ALA A 169 -13.65 -5.77 45.16
N VAL A 170 -14.22 -4.61 45.46
CA VAL A 170 -14.86 -3.72 44.49
C VAL A 170 -13.85 -3.20 43.46
N PHE A 171 -12.64 -2.84 43.90
CA PHE A 171 -11.60 -2.32 43.02
C PHE A 171 -11.05 -3.39 42.06
N VAL A 172 -10.91 -4.63 42.55
CA VAL A 172 -10.51 -5.78 41.73
C VAL A 172 -11.53 -6.06 40.62
N LEU A 173 -12.83 -6.03 40.95
CA LEU A 173 -13.90 -6.23 39.94
C LEU A 173 -13.88 -5.16 38.86
N ARG A 174 -13.78 -3.88 39.25
CA ARG A 174 -13.73 -2.75 38.30
C ARG A 174 -12.50 -2.80 37.39
N ALA A 175 -11.32 -3.08 37.93
CA ALA A 175 -10.11 -3.19 37.13
C ALA A 175 -10.16 -4.38 36.16
N ASN A 176 -10.81 -5.48 36.56
CA ASN A 176 -11.00 -6.62 35.67
C ASN A 176 -11.97 -6.30 34.53
N SER A 177 -13.05 -5.54 34.76
CA SER A 177 -13.92 -5.09 33.67
C SER A 177 -13.19 -4.14 32.72
N GLU A 178 -12.44 -3.16 33.23
CA GLU A 178 -11.68 -2.21 32.41
C GLU A 178 -10.59 -2.88 31.57
N ARG A 179 -9.91 -3.91 32.11
CA ARG A 179 -8.95 -4.72 31.34
C ARG A 179 -9.61 -5.51 30.21
N ARG A 180 -10.85 -5.97 30.38
CA ARG A 180 -11.57 -6.68 29.31
C ARG A 180 -11.91 -5.71 28.19
N THR A 181 -12.48 -4.55 28.53
CA THR A 181 -12.82 -3.52 27.54
C THR A 181 -11.59 -3.03 26.78
N MET A 182 -10.45 -2.82 27.47
CA MET A 182 -9.18 -2.46 26.80
C MET A 182 -8.71 -3.52 25.81
N ARG A 183 -8.76 -4.81 26.18
CA ARG A 183 -8.32 -5.89 25.26
C ARG A 183 -9.24 -6.01 24.06
N GLU A 184 -10.54 -5.92 24.27
CA GLU A 184 -11.54 -5.94 23.21
C GLU A 184 -11.30 -4.77 22.24
N GLU A 185 -11.10 -3.56 22.78
CA GLU A 185 -10.81 -2.37 21.98
C GLU A 185 -9.51 -2.49 21.18
N LEU A 186 -8.43 -3.00 21.77
CA LEU A 186 -7.17 -3.23 21.05
C LEU A 186 -7.32 -4.28 19.94
N GLN A 187 -8.13 -5.32 20.15
CA GLN A 187 -8.42 -6.32 19.11
C GLN A 187 -9.16 -5.68 17.94
N VAL A 188 -10.17 -4.84 18.22
CA VAL A 188 -10.92 -4.09 17.20
C VAL A 188 -10.01 -3.12 16.45
N ALA A 189 -9.21 -2.32 17.17
CA ALA A 189 -8.29 -1.34 16.58
C ALA A 189 -7.26 -2.00 15.65
N ARG A 190 -6.62 -3.10 16.09
CA ARG A 190 -5.67 -3.86 15.26
C ARG A 190 -6.31 -4.43 14.01
N ALA A 191 -7.49 -5.03 14.14
CA ALA A 191 -8.22 -5.61 13.02
C ALA A 191 -8.62 -4.52 12.01
N ALA A 192 -9.16 -3.39 12.48
CA ALA A 192 -9.57 -2.27 11.67
C ALA A 192 -8.38 -1.68 10.90
N VAL A 193 -7.30 -1.30 11.59
CA VAL A 193 -6.09 -0.75 10.92
C VAL A 193 -5.49 -1.76 9.95
N GLY A 194 -5.43 -3.04 10.33
CA GLY A 194 -4.95 -4.09 9.43
C GLY A 194 -5.75 -4.17 8.13
N GLN A 195 -7.08 -4.16 8.21
CA GLN A 195 -7.95 -4.15 7.03
C GLN A 195 -7.77 -2.89 6.18
N THR A 196 -7.68 -1.72 6.83
CA THR A 196 -7.42 -0.44 6.16
C THR A 196 -6.10 -0.46 5.40
N LEU A 197 -5.03 -0.97 6.01
CA LEU A 197 -3.71 -1.06 5.38
C LEU A 197 -3.71 -2.00 4.17
N VAL A 198 -4.44 -3.13 4.25
CA VAL A 198 -4.61 -4.03 3.11
C VAL A 198 -5.34 -3.32 1.96
N MET A 199 -6.42 -2.58 2.26
CA MET A 199 -7.16 -1.81 1.27
C MET A 199 -6.29 -0.72 0.63
N LEU A 200 -5.59 0.09 1.44
CA LEU A 200 -4.69 1.15 0.98
C LEU A 200 -3.53 0.58 0.14
N GLY A 201 -2.93 -0.52 0.58
CA GLY A 201 -1.89 -1.22 -0.17
C GLY A 201 -2.39 -1.76 -1.51
N GLY A 202 -3.63 -2.25 -1.56
CA GLY A 202 -4.30 -2.64 -2.81
C GLY A 202 -4.46 -1.45 -3.76
N ILE A 203 -4.96 -0.32 -3.27
CA ILE A 203 -5.13 0.91 -4.07
C ILE A 203 -3.78 1.41 -4.59
N GLY A 204 -2.75 1.50 -3.72
CA GLY A 204 -1.42 1.97 -4.09
C GLY A 204 -0.77 1.13 -5.19
N ARG A 205 -0.95 -0.20 -5.15
CA ARG A 205 -0.38 -1.11 -6.16
C ARG A 205 -1.17 -1.15 -7.47
N LEU A 206 -2.49 -1.01 -7.43
CA LEU A 206 -3.36 -1.09 -8.61
C LEU A 206 -3.39 0.23 -9.40
N ASN A 207 -3.15 1.36 -8.74
CA ASN A 207 -3.19 2.66 -9.39
C ASN A 207 -2.16 2.85 -10.54
N PRO A 208 -0.87 2.48 -10.42
CA PRO A 208 0.06 2.58 -11.55
C PRO A 208 -0.40 1.71 -12.72
N LEU A 209 -0.89 0.50 -12.45
CA LEU A 209 -1.43 -0.39 -13.48
C LEU A 209 -2.64 0.25 -14.18
N LEU A 210 -3.56 0.85 -13.42
CA LEU A 210 -4.72 1.55 -13.99
C LEU A 210 -4.29 2.70 -14.91
N ARG A 211 -3.26 3.47 -14.52
CA ARG A 211 -2.71 4.54 -15.36
C ARG A 211 -2.11 3.99 -16.66
N GLU A 212 -1.38 2.88 -16.59
CA GLU A 212 -0.82 2.23 -17.78
C GLU A 212 -1.93 1.73 -18.73
N PHE A 213 -2.99 1.12 -18.20
CA PHE A 213 -4.13 0.68 -19.02
C PHE A 213 -4.81 1.85 -19.72
N LEU A 214 -5.05 2.97 -19.03
CA LEU A 214 -5.63 4.17 -19.64
C LEU A 214 -4.73 4.76 -20.74
N CYS A 215 -3.41 4.68 -20.56
CA CYS A 215 -2.47 5.11 -21.58
C CYS A 215 -2.40 4.20 -22.79
N LEU A 216 -2.47 2.88 -22.58
CA LEU A 216 -2.57 1.91 -23.65
C LEU A 216 -3.87 2.06 -24.44
N GLU A 217 -4.98 2.31 -23.75
CA GLU A 217 -6.27 2.60 -24.38
C GLU A 217 -6.17 3.83 -25.28
N ARG A 218 -5.58 4.93 -24.78
CA ARG A 218 -5.37 6.14 -25.57
C ARG A 218 -4.46 5.89 -26.78
N ALA A 219 -3.34 5.18 -26.58
CA ALA A 219 -2.44 4.82 -27.67
C ALA A 219 -3.15 3.99 -28.75
N SER A 220 -4.08 3.11 -28.36
CA SER A 220 -4.86 2.32 -29.31
C SER A 220 -5.79 3.16 -30.18
N ILE A 221 -6.35 4.24 -29.62
CA ILE A 221 -7.19 5.20 -30.34
C ILE A 221 -6.33 5.99 -31.34
N ASP A 222 -5.16 6.46 -30.90
CA ASP A 222 -4.23 7.20 -31.75
C ASP A 222 -3.72 6.35 -32.93
N LEU A 223 -3.45 5.05 -32.71
CA LEU A 223 -3.08 4.11 -33.78
C LEU A 223 -4.20 3.93 -34.80
N ARG A 224 -5.46 3.80 -34.36
CA ARG A 224 -6.60 3.69 -35.28
C ARG A 224 -6.77 4.95 -36.12
N ASN A 225 -6.64 6.12 -35.51
CA ASN A 225 -6.71 7.40 -36.22
C ASN A 225 -5.55 7.53 -37.22
N GLY A 226 -4.33 7.16 -36.83
CA GLY A 226 -3.16 7.18 -37.72
C GLY A 226 -3.30 6.24 -38.91
N LEU A 227 -3.77 5.01 -38.69
CA LEU A 227 -4.03 4.05 -39.76
C LEU A 227 -5.15 4.51 -40.70
N GLY A 228 -6.20 5.16 -40.17
CA GLY A 228 -7.25 5.79 -40.96
C GLY A 228 -6.71 6.88 -41.88
N LEU A 229 -5.88 7.78 -41.35
CA LEU A 229 -5.23 8.83 -42.14
C LEU A 229 -4.30 8.26 -43.22
N VAL A 230 -3.53 7.22 -42.90
CA VAL A 230 -2.68 6.52 -43.88
C VAL A 230 -3.53 5.89 -44.98
N ALA A 231 -4.66 5.28 -44.63
CA ALA A 231 -5.58 4.69 -45.60
C ALA A 231 -6.16 5.76 -46.54
N GLU A 232 -6.62 6.90 -46.01
CA GLU A 232 -7.14 8.02 -46.80
C GLU A 232 -6.05 8.63 -47.70
N ALA A 233 -4.84 8.86 -47.16
CA ALA A 233 -3.70 9.34 -47.95
C ALA A 233 -3.34 8.34 -49.07
N SER A 234 -3.39 7.04 -48.79
CA SER A 234 -3.11 6.00 -49.78
C SER A 234 -4.15 5.95 -50.91
N ALA A 235 -5.41 6.31 -50.62
CA ALA A 235 -6.46 6.39 -51.63
C ALA A 235 -6.27 7.57 -52.60
N CYS A 236 -5.57 8.63 -52.17
CA CYS A 236 -5.26 9.79 -53.00
C CYS A 236 -3.96 9.66 -53.80
N LEU A 237 -3.16 8.60 -53.58
CA LEU A 237 -1.94 8.39 -54.36
C LEU A 237 -2.28 8.07 -55.83
N PRO A 238 -1.58 8.68 -56.80
CA PRO A 238 -1.85 8.42 -58.21
C PRO A 238 -1.65 6.94 -58.55
N ARG A 239 -2.57 6.37 -59.35
CA ARG A 239 -2.52 4.98 -59.85
C ARG A 239 -1.22 4.59 -60.57
N ALA A 240 -0.34 5.54 -60.88
CA ALA A 240 0.99 5.27 -61.45
C ALA A 240 1.91 4.47 -60.51
N TRP A 241 1.60 4.39 -59.22
CA TRP A 241 2.31 3.52 -58.26
C TRP A 241 1.68 2.14 -58.10
N ASP A 242 0.62 1.82 -58.85
CA ASP A 242 0.10 0.47 -58.95
C ASP A 242 1.09 -0.37 -59.78
N ALA A 243 2.05 -1.01 -59.11
CA ALA A 243 3.06 -1.88 -59.73
C ALA A 243 2.46 -3.06 -60.52
N ARG A 244 1.13 -3.27 -60.47
CA ARG A 244 0.43 -4.24 -61.32
C ARG A 244 0.20 -3.73 -62.74
N GLY A 245 0.25 -2.42 -63.00
CA GLY A 245 0.02 -1.83 -64.32
C GLY A 245 1.23 -1.89 -65.26
N THR A 246 2.46 -1.84 -64.73
CA THR A 246 3.70 -1.71 -65.54
C THR A 246 4.23 -3.02 -66.12
N VAL A 247 3.61 -4.18 -65.82
CA VAL A 247 4.05 -5.49 -66.35
C VAL A 247 3.29 -5.90 -67.63
N ARG A 248 2.27 -5.16 -68.06
CA ARG A 248 1.49 -5.52 -69.27
C ARG A 248 1.97 -4.92 -70.58
N ASP A 249 2.94 -4.01 -70.56
CA ASP A 249 3.56 -3.45 -71.77
C ASP A 249 4.92 -4.11 -72.04
N LEU A 250 4.95 -5.45 -72.14
CA LEU A 250 6.05 -6.11 -72.83
C LEU A 250 5.71 -6.11 -74.32
N PRO A 251 6.49 -5.43 -75.19
CA PRO A 251 6.26 -5.50 -76.62
C PRO A 251 6.36 -6.97 -77.05
N SER A 252 5.28 -7.50 -77.62
CA SER A 252 5.29 -8.83 -78.21
C SER A 252 6.35 -8.86 -79.31
N ALA A 253 7.46 -9.55 -79.03
CA ALA A 253 8.51 -9.83 -79.99
C ALA A 253 7.97 -10.77 -81.07
N SER A 254 7.29 -10.21 -82.06
CA SER A 254 6.97 -10.89 -83.31
C SER A 254 6.76 -9.85 -84.40
N GLN A 255 7.83 -9.54 -85.14
CA GLN A 255 7.85 -9.37 -86.59
C GLN A 255 9.20 -8.78 -87.00
N GLN A 256 10.19 -9.65 -87.16
CA GLN A 256 11.19 -9.58 -88.23
C GLN A 256 11.48 -11.01 -88.69
#